data_AF-A0A1S8RV84-F1
#
_entry.id   AF-A0A1S8RV84-F1
#
_cell.length_a   1.000
_cell.length_b   1.000
_cell.length_c   1.000
_cell.angle_alpha   90.00
_cell.angle_beta   90.00
_cell.angle_gamma   90.00
#
_symmetry.space_group_name_H-M   'P 1'
#
loop_
_entity.id
_entity.type
_entity.pdbx_description
1 polymer ?
#
loop_
_entity_poly.entity_id
_entity_poly.type
_entity_poly.pdbx_seq_one_letter_code
_entity_poly.pdbx_strand_id
1 'polypeptide(L)'
;MKILILLTTFFEYLFALFVILDCNTPYAVALDRNYYITEIVMILIIILLILNFIINHISKRLISNWLKIFFPYYLIMFTFLLVNVSDEKRVNFMARFLIALPILTLLFGIYQKSNDIYRILKRLTNVISVLSLISLFFWFFGSQLHYLSPTGQILSYWGYEFNYPSYYGLYFERQMDNFLWIHGYRNIGIFCEGPMFSLILVISLFTEIFLFQEDSTKKLLNIVNGKIYLNNVKGILRNRIKISILVITLVTTTSTTGMVLLVLLLLLKYAINSPKEKYKLILKWVSGLFIIVGGLIIMNNLLETKSNSNSWLIRMSDYNIGFKAWMNSPLFGNGYGDWTSLQSLMSENFRTNTGFSNAIFTVLSQGGIVLMLVYVISIIGYFRCFLKYKNKVVLVFEIIFLIEFVVTLFQYTFIMMILLAYGYTYMACNLEERNNEKMRNLV
;
A
#
# COMPACT_ATOMS: atom_id res chain seq x y z
N MET A 1 -22.65 20.61 11.35
CA MET A 1 -21.87 20.28 10.13
C MET A 1 -20.35 20.38 10.32
N LYS A 2 -19.76 21.54 10.69
CA LYS A 2 -18.29 21.69 10.86
C LYS A 2 -17.67 20.69 11.86
N ILE A 3 -18.31 20.47 13.01
CA ILE A 3 -17.86 19.51 14.04
C ILE A 3 -17.81 18.09 13.47
N LEU A 4 -18.85 17.67 12.74
CA LEU A 4 -18.90 16.33 12.11
C LEU A 4 -17.76 16.14 11.11
N ILE A 5 -17.46 17.15 10.28
CA ILE A 5 -16.34 17.08 9.33
C ILE A 5 -14.98 16.96 10.04
N LEU A 6 -14.81 17.68 11.15
CA LEU A 6 -13.60 17.60 11.98
C LEU A 6 -13.46 16.21 12.62
N LEU A 7 -14.54 15.67 13.18
CA LEU A 7 -14.60 14.32 13.74
C LEU A 7 -14.29 13.27 12.69
N THR A 8 -14.90 13.34 11.49
CA THR A 8 -14.57 12.43 10.39
C THR A 8 -13.08 12.49 10.06
N THR A 9 -12.51 13.69 9.96
CA THR A 9 -11.08 13.85 9.69
C THR A 9 -10.21 13.21 10.77
N PHE A 10 -10.55 13.39 12.05
CA PHE A 10 -9.87 12.75 13.17
C PHE A 10 -9.91 11.23 13.08
N PHE A 11 -11.10 10.65 12.87
CA PHE A 11 -11.26 9.19 12.73
C PHE A 11 -10.58 8.64 11.48
N GLU A 12 -10.46 9.40 10.40
CA GLU A 12 -9.69 8.98 9.22
C GLU A 12 -8.19 8.87 9.51
N TYR A 13 -7.64 9.77 10.32
CA TYR A 13 -6.24 9.68 10.76
C TYR A 13 -6.02 8.50 11.70
N LEU A 14 -6.96 8.26 12.62
CA LEU A 14 -6.91 7.12 13.52
C LEU A 14 -7.01 5.80 12.75
N PHE A 15 -7.95 5.71 11.81
CA PHE A 15 -8.08 4.60 10.88
C PHE A 15 -6.80 4.37 10.08
N ALA A 16 -6.22 5.43 9.50
CA ALA A 16 -4.97 5.34 8.78
C ALA A 16 -3.82 4.79 9.64
N LEU A 17 -3.69 5.26 10.89
CA LEU A 17 -2.68 4.75 11.83
C LEU A 17 -2.85 3.26 12.11
N PHE A 18 -4.06 2.82 12.44
CA PHE A 18 -4.31 1.40 12.77
C PHE A 18 -4.19 0.47 11.56
N VAL A 19 -4.55 0.95 10.36
CA VAL A 19 -4.30 0.22 9.11
C VAL A 19 -2.80 0.05 8.84
N ILE A 20 -1.99 1.05 9.16
CA ILE A 20 -0.52 0.95 9.08
C ILE A 20 0.01 -0.04 10.11
N LEU A 21 -0.51 -0.01 11.34
CA LEU A 21 -0.12 -0.96 12.39
C LEU A 21 -0.47 -2.41 12.01
N ASP A 22 -1.59 -2.66 11.34
CA ASP A 22 -1.95 -4.00 10.84
C ASP A 22 -0.99 -4.53 9.76
N CYS A 23 -0.30 -3.64 9.05
CA CYS A 23 0.50 -4.00 7.88
C CYS A 23 1.89 -4.54 8.27
N ASN A 24 1.93 -5.80 8.72
CA ASN A 24 3.17 -6.54 9.01
C ASN A 24 4.15 -5.78 9.93
N THR A 25 3.61 -5.20 11.01
CA THR A 25 4.41 -4.61 12.08
C THR A 25 4.61 -5.62 13.22
N PRO A 26 5.63 -5.46 14.08
CA PRO A 26 5.78 -6.30 15.27
C PRO A 26 4.55 -6.29 16.17
N TYR A 27 3.75 -5.21 16.16
CA TYR A 27 2.48 -5.13 16.88
C TYR A 27 1.40 -6.06 16.31
N ALA A 28 1.33 -6.21 14.99
CA ALA A 28 0.33 -7.06 14.34
C ALA A 28 0.65 -8.56 14.47
N VAL A 29 1.93 -8.90 14.64
CA VAL A 29 2.42 -10.29 14.72
C VAL A 29 3.07 -10.62 16.07
N ALA A 30 2.71 -9.86 17.10
CA ALA A 30 3.15 -10.07 18.48
C ALA A 30 2.62 -11.41 19.05
N LEU A 31 3.47 -12.11 19.79
CA LEU A 31 3.14 -13.37 20.46
C LEU A 31 2.78 -13.15 21.93
N ASP A 32 3.36 -12.14 22.55
CA ASP A 32 3.24 -11.82 23.97
C ASP A 32 1.95 -11.06 24.31
N ARG A 33 1.40 -10.31 23.35
CA ARG A 33 0.23 -9.46 23.56
C ARG A 33 -0.63 -9.32 22.31
N ASN A 34 -1.95 -9.46 22.49
CA ASN A 34 -2.91 -9.04 21.48
C ASN A 34 -3.23 -7.55 21.61
N TYR A 35 -2.90 -6.75 20.59
CA TYR A 35 -3.16 -5.31 20.54
C TYR A 35 -4.56 -4.96 19.99
N TYR A 36 -5.39 -5.96 19.67
CA TYR A 36 -6.75 -5.80 19.14
C TYR A 36 -6.84 -4.92 17.90
N ILE A 37 -5.78 -4.90 17.08
CA ILE A 37 -5.67 -4.01 15.91
C ILE A 37 -6.80 -4.29 14.92
N THR A 38 -7.13 -5.55 14.67
CA THR A 38 -8.19 -5.93 13.72
C THR A 38 -9.55 -5.41 14.15
N GLU A 39 -9.88 -5.57 15.42
CA GLU A 39 -11.14 -5.15 16.04
C GLU A 39 -11.27 -3.63 16.02
N ILE A 40 -10.19 -2.91 16.38
CA ILE A 40 -10.15 -1.46 16.35
C ILE A 40 -10.37 -0.94 14.91
N VAL A 41 -9.71 -1.54 13.91
CA VAL A 41 -9.91 -1.16 12.51
C VAL A 41 -11.37 -1.36 12.09
N MET A 42 -12.02 -2.47 12.47
CA MET A 42 -13.44 -2.70 12.17
C MET A 42 -14.34 -1.62 12.76
N ILE A 43 -14.14 -1.29 14.04
CA ILE A 43 -14.91 -0.24 14.73
C ILE A 43 -14.73 1.11 14.02
N LEU A 44 -13.49 1.45 13.65
CA LEU A 44 -13.18 2.70 12.95
C LEU A 44 -13.84 2.77 11.56
N ILE A 45 -13.86 1.68 10.80
CA ILE A 45 -14.54 1.63 9.50
C ILE A 45 -16.05 1.86 9.66
N ILE A 46 -16.67 1.25 10.67
CA ILE A 46 -18.11 1.41 10.95
C ILE A 46 -18.41 2.86 11.36
N ILE A 47 -17.61 3.44 12.26
CA ILE A 47 -17.75 4.85 12.66
C ILE A 47 -17.63 5.76 11.43
N LEU A 48 -16.63 5.53 10.57
CA LEU A 48 -16.45 6.31 9.35
C LEU A 48 -17.63 6.19 8.39
N LEU A 49 -18.23 5.00 8.26
CA LEU A 49 -19.44 4.79 7.47
C LEU A 49 -20.62 5.61 8.02
N ILE A 50 -20.87 5.53 9.32
CA ILE A 50 -21.97 6.25 9.99
C ILE A 50 -21.79 7.76 9.82
N LEU A 51 -20.59 8.29 10.10
CA LEU A 51 -20.32 9.72 9.95
C LEU A 51 -20.55 10.20 8.51
N ASN A 52 -20.10 9.42 7.52
CA ASN A 52 -20.29 9.78 6.12
C ASN A 52 -21.73 9.64 5.63
N PHE A 53 -22.53 8.75 6.24
CA PHE A 53 -23.96 8.64 6.00
C PHE A 53 -24.72 9.88 6.51
N ILE A 54 -24.30 10.43 7.65
CA ILE A 54 -24.89 11.65 8.23
C ILE A 54 -24.51 12.89 7.41
N ILE A 55 -23.25 12.96 6.93
CA ILE A 55 -22.73 14.15 6.24
C ILE A 55 -23.18 14.21 4.78
N ASN A 56 -23.19 13.07 4.08
CA ASN A 56 -23.37 13.04 2.63
C ASN A 56 -24.72 12.43 2.26
N HIS A 57 -25.37 13.01 1.26
CA HIS A 57 -26.56 12.40 0.67
C HIS A 57 -26.18 11.21 -0.22
N ILE A 58 -26.52 9.99 0.22
CA ILE A 58 -26.26 8.76 -0.54
C ILE A 58 -27.38 8.54 -1.55
N SER A 59 -27.03 8.39 -2.83
CA SER A 59 -28.06 8.10 -3.83
C SER A 59 -28.43 6.62 -3.85
N LYS A 60 -29.71 6.34 -4.08
CA LYS A 60 -30.24 4.98 -4.30
C LYS A 60 -29.47 4.22 -5.39
N ARG A 61 -29.01 4.93 -6.43
CA ARG A 61 -28.18 4.35 -7.51
C ARG A 61 -26.83 3.81 -7.01
N LEU A 62 -26.15 4.52 -6.11
CA LEU A 62 -24.89 4.05 -5.53
C LEU A 62 -25.11 2.74 -4.76
N ILE A 63 -26.12 2.71 -3.88
CA ILE A 63 -26.48 1.52 -3.10
C ILE A 63 -26.87 0.36 -4.02
N SER A 64 -27.70 0.60 -5.03
CA SER A 64 -28.13 -0.43 -5.98
C SER A 64 -26.95 -1.05 -6.73
N ASN A 65 -26.01 -0.24 -7.21
CA ASN A 65 -24.82 -0.77 -7.88
C ASN A 65 -23.89 -1.52 -6.94
N TRP A 66 -23.72 -1.02 -5.72
CA TRP A 66 -22.94 -1.70 -4.69
C TRP A 66 -23.55 -3.08 -4.38
N LEU A 67 -24.88 -3.16 -4.21
CA LEU A 67 -25.58 -4.42 -3.96
C LEU A 67 -25.43 -5.42 -5.11
N LYS A 68 -25.43 -4.99 -6.37
CA LYS A 68 -25.23 -5.89 -7.53
C LYS A 68 -23.89 -6.62 -7.50
N ILE A 69 -22.85 -6.00 -6.95
CA ILE A 69 -21.54 -6.61 -6.81
C ILE A 69 -21.44 -7.40 -5.51
N PHE A 70 -21.87 -6.80 -4.39
CA PHE A 70 -21.64 -7.38 -3.08
C PHE A 70 -22.63 -8.47 -2.69
N PHE A 71 -23.84 -8.51 -3.26
CA PHE A 71 -24.79 -9.60 -3.00
C PHE A 71 -24.25 -10.97 -3.44
N PRO A 72 -23.85 -11.20 -4.72
CA PRO A 72 -23.23 -12.46 -5.11
C PRO A 72 -21.89 -12.71 -4.41
N TYR A 73 -21.11 -11.65 -4.16
CA TYR A 73 -19.86 -11.74 -3.40
C TYR A 73 -20.08 -12.31 -1.98
N TYR A 74 -21.09 -11.83 -1.26
CA TYR A 74 -21.39 -12.31 0.10
C TYR A 74 -21.76 -13.79 0.10
N LEU A 75 -22.53 -14.26 -0.89
CA LEU A 75 -22.85 -15.69 -1.02
C LEU A 75 -21.60 -16.55 -1.20
N ILE A 76 -20.66 -16.10 -2.06
CA ILE A 76 -19.41 -16.82 -2.30
C ILE A 76 -18.51 -16.79 -1.06
N MET A 77 -18.31 -15.61 -0.45
CA MET A 77 -17.42 -15.47 0.71
C MET A 77 -17.97 -16.12 1.97
N PHE A 78 -19.29 -16.17 2.15
CA PHE A 78 -19.90 -16.89 3.26
C PHE A 78 -19.74 -18.39 3.08
N THR A 79 -19.93 -18.91 1.87
CA THR A 79 -19.61 -20.31 1.54
C THR A 79 -18.14 -20.61 1.81
N PHE A 80 -17.24 -19.73 1.38
CA PHE A 80 -15.80 -19.87 1.61
C PHE A 80 -15.45 -19.88 3.11
N LEU A 81 -16.06 -18.99 3.90
CA LEU A 81 -15.91 -18.95 5.36
C LEU A 81 -16.25 -20.30 6.00
N LEU A 82 -17.33 -20.95 5.57
CA LEU A 82 -17.77 -22.23 6.14
C LEU A 82 -16.87 -23.41 5.74
N VAL A 83 -16.31 -23.38 4.53
CA VAL A 83 -15.57 -24.52 3.95
C VAL A 83 -14.07 -24.46 4.20
N ASN A 84 -13.47 -23.25 4.24
CA ASN A 84 -12.02 -23.09 4.14
C ASN A 84 -11.38 -22.26 5.26
N VAL A 85 -12.17 -21.75 6.22
CA VAL A 85 -11.67 -20.90 7.30
C VAL A 85 -11.82 -21.58 8.66
N SER A 86 -10.69 -21.84 9.32
CA SER A 86 -10.65 -22.39 10.67
C SER A 86 -11.17 -21.40 11.73
N ASP A 87 -11.66 -21.92 12.85
CA ASP A 87 -12.30 -21.13 13.93
C ASP A 87 -11.42 -19.94 14.38
N GLU A 88 -10.13 -20.17 14.59
CA GLU A 88 -9.16 -19.16 15.02
C GLU A 88 -8.97 -18.02 14.00
N LYS A 89 -9.22 -18.28 12.71
CA LYS A 89 -9.02 -17.30 11.62
C LYS A 89 -10.33 -16.64 11.16
N ARG A 90 -11.49 -17.07 11.68
CA ARG A 90 -12.80 -16.53 11.27
C ARG A 90 -12.93 -15.03 11.49
N VAL A 91 -12.58 -14.52 12.67
CA VAL A 91 -12.65 -13.08 12.97
C VAL A 91 -11.80 -12.29 11.98
N ASN A 92 -10.57 -12.76 11.74
CA ASN A 92 -9.64 -12.12 10.80
C ASN A 92 -10.21 -12.08 9.38
N PHE A 93 -10.73 -13.21 8.87
CA PHE A 93 -11.36 -13.32 7.56
C PHE A 93 -12.59 -12.41 7.44
N MET A 94 -13.51 -12.48 8.39
CA MET A 94 -14.74 -11.68 8.40
C MET A 94 -14.43 -10.18 8.40
N ALA A 95 -13.47 -9.76 9.23
CA ALA A 95 -13.04 -8.36 9.31
C ALA A 95 -12.57 -7.82 7.96
N ARG A 96 -11.83 -8.62 7.19
CA ARG A 96 -11.20 -8.19 5.92
C ARG A 96 -12.17 -8.31 4.74
N PHE A 97 -12.75 -9.48 4.54
CA PHE A 97 -13.53 -9.80 3.34
C PHE A 97 -15.02 -9.50 3.50
N LEU A 98 -15.63 -9.75 4.67
CA LEU A 98 -17.08 -9.51 4.84
C LEU A 98 -17.39 -8.09 5.29
N ILE A 99 -16.47 -7.41 5.98
CA ILE A 99 -16.68 -6.09 6.57
C ILE A 99 -15.87 -5.02 5.83
N ALA A 100 -14.53 -5.08 5.88
CA ALA A 100 -13.70 -3.98 5.40
C ALA A 100 -13.83 -3.76 3.89
N LEU A 101 -13.62 -4.78 3.05
CA LEU A 101 -13.69 -4.61 1.59
C LEU A 101 -15.05 -4.04 1.11
N PRO A 102 -16.20 -4.60 1.53
CA PRO A 102 -17.50 -4.07 1.12
C PRO A 102 -17.76 -2.64 1.63
N ILE A 103 -17.47 -2.35 2.90
CA ILE A 103 -17.73 -1.03 3.49
C ILE A 103 -16.78 0.02 2.91
N LEU A 104 -15.49 -0.29 2.75
CA LEU A 104 -14.53 0.62 2.11
C LEU A 104 -14.93 0.94 0.68
N THR A 105 -15.43 -0.04 -0.08
CA THR A 105 -15.92 0.20 -1.44
C THR A 105 -17.09 1.19 -1.44
N LEU A 106 -18.02 1.05 -0.49
CA LEU A 106 -19.16 1.97 -0.34
C LEU A 106 -18.68 3.37 0.05
N LEU A 107 -17.78 3.46 1.04
CA LEU A 107 -17.16 4.71 1.49
C LEU A 107 -16.46 5.46 0.35
N PHE A 108 -15.67 4.75 -0.46
CA PHE A 108 -14.99 5.34 -1.62
C PHE A 108 -15.97 5.75 -2.71
N GLY A 109 -17.09 5.04 -2.88
CA GLY A 109 -18.18 5.47 -3.75
C GLY A 109 -18.85 6.77 -3.28
N ILE A 110 -18.96 7.00 -1.96
CA ILE A 110 -19.42 8.26 -1.38
C ILE A 110 -18.39 9.37 -1.65
N TYR A 111 -17.11 9.12 -1.39
CA TYR A 111 -16.03 10.09 -1.62
C TYR A 111 -15.82 10.44 -3.10
N GLN A 112 -16.08 9.50 -4.01
CA GLN A 112 -15.98 9.76 -5.43
C GLN A 112 -16.97 10.83 -5.89
N LYS A 113 -18.18 10.84 -5.33
CA LYS A 113 -19.19 11.86 -5.63
C LYS A 113 -18.80 13.26 -5.14
N SER A 114 -18.05 13.35 -4.05
CA SER A 114 -17.48 14.59 -3.56
C SER A 114 -16.12 14.93 -4.19
N ASN A 115 -15.68 14.15 -5.19
CA ASN A 115 -14.39 14.30 -5.89
C ASN A 115 -13.17 14.22 -4.96
N ASP A 116 -13.25 13.39 -3.90
CA ASP A 116 -12.21 13.19 -2.89
C ASP A 116 -11.94 11.69 -2.64
N ILE A 117 -12.02 10.87 -3.70
CA ILE A 117 -11.86 9.40 -3.63
C ILE A 117 -10.55 8.98 -2.92
N TYR A 118 -9.47 9.75 -3.08
CA TYR A 118 -8.15 9.47 -2.51
C TYR A 118 -7.94 10.01 -1.08
N ARG A 119 -9.02 10.46 -0.42
CA ARG A 119 -8.97 11.06 0.92
C ARG A 119 -8.25 10.19 1.95
N ILE A 120 -8.54 8.90 2.00
CA ILE A 120 -7.91 7.95 2.94
C ILE A 120 -6.43 7.76 2.64
N LEU A 121 -6.04 7.59 1.36
CA LEU A 121 -4.63 7.53 0.96
C LEU A 121 -3.86 8.79 1.39
N LYS A 122 -4.48 9.97 1.34
CA LYS A 122 -3.89 11.20 1.87
C LYS A 122 -3.56 11.11 3.36
N ARG A 123 -4.49 10.55 4.15
CA ARG A 123 -4.30 10.40 5.61
C ARG A 123 -3.20 9.38 5.90
N LEU A 124 -3.22 8.23 5.22
CA LEU A 124 -2.14 7.23 5.30
C LEU A 124 -0.78 7.85 5.00
N THR A 125 -0.66 8.56 3.88
CA THR A 125 0.59 9.21 3.45
C THR A 125 1.07 10.26 4.46
N ASN A 126 0.16 11.03 5.06
CA ASN A 126 0.49 11.99 6.12
C ASN A 126 1.06 11.28 7.37
N VAL A 127 0.40 10.22 7.84
CA VAL A 127 0.87 9.44 9.00
C VAL A 127 2.25 8.83 8.70
N ILE A 128 2.43 8.23 7.52
CA ILE A 128 3.70 7.62 7.12
C ILE A 128 4.82 8.64 7.01
N SER A 129 4.55 9.86 6.59
CA SER A 129 5.59 10.90 6.55
C SER A 129 6.05 11.32 7.93
N VAL A 130 5.16 11.34 8.92
CA VAL A 130 5.53 11.56 10.32
C VAL A 130 6.34 10.37 10.86
N LEU A 131 5.88 9.14 10.62
CA LEU A 131 6.61 7.93 11.01
C LEU A 131 7.98 7.85 10.34
N SER A 132 8.11 8.31 9.10
CA SER A 132 9.38 8.37 8.35
C SER A 132 10.38 9.33 9.01
N LEU A 133 9.93 10.51 9.45
CA LEU A 133 10.78 11.44 10.21
C LEU A 133 11.29 10.82 11.52
N ILE A 134 10.37 10.20 12.27
CA ILE A 134 10.69 9.54 13.54
C ILE A 134 11.68 8.38 13.31
N SER A 135 11.42 7.58 12.27
CA SER A 135 12.24 6.44 11.87
C SER A 135 13.64 6.88 11.45
N LEU A 136 13.79 7.93 10.65
CA LEU A 136 15.11 8.46 10.26
C LEU A 136 15.93 8.91 11.47
N PHE A 137 15.27 9.56 12.45
CA PHE A 137 15.92 9.97 13.69
C PHE A 137 16.45 8.76 14.48
N PHE A 138 15.61 7.77 14.78
CA PHE A 138 16.04 6.60 15.56
C PHE A 138 17.00 5.70 14.78
N TRP A 139 16.81 5.52 13.48
CA TRP A 139 17.73 4.76 12.65
C TRP A 139 19.13 5.38 12.66
N PHE A 140 19.24 6.70 12.49
CA PHE A 140 20.54 7.37 12.44
C PHE A 140 21.21 7.43 13.82
N PHE A 141 20.51 7.95 14.85
CA PHE A 141 21.12 8.15 16.17
C PHE A 141 21.16 6.88 17.03
N GLY A 142 20.18 5.99 16.89
CA GLY A 142 20.14 4.71 17.58
C GLY A 142 20.93 3.65 16.84
N SER A 143 20.47 3.27 15.64
CA SER A 143 21.02 2.08 14.98
C SER A 143 22.35 2.27 14.27
N GLN A 144 22.65 3.46 13.73
CA GLN A 144 23.93 3.70 13.04
C GLN A 144 25.00 4.24 14.00
N LEU A 145 24.67 5.28 14.78
CA LEU A 145 25.63 5.94 15.68
C LEU A 145 25.70 5.33 17.08
N HIS A 146 24.71 4.53 17.48
CA HIS A 146 24.62 3.93 18.82
C HIS A 146 24.64 4.95 19.97
N TYR A 147 24.19 6.19 19.73
CA TYR A 147 24.03 7.22 20.76
C TYR A 147 22.79 6.99 21.64
N LEU A 148 21.81 6.27 21.11
CA LEU A 148 20.61 5.86 21.84
C LEU A 148 20.63 4.33 21.97
N SER A 149 20.22 3.82 23.12
CA SER A 149 20.01 2.39 23.34
C SER A 149 18.52 2.03 23.20
N PRO A 150 18.18 0.82 22.75
CA PRO A 150 16.82 0.32 22.78
C PRO A 150 16.21 0.41 24.18
N THR A 151 14.95 0.84 24.27
CA THR A 151 14.24 1.05 25.54
C THR A 151 13.34 -0.12 25.93
N GLY A 152 13.11 -1.06 25.02
CA GLY A 152 12.25 -2.22 25.24
C GLY A 152 12.39 -3.25 24.13
N GLN A 153 11.51 -4.24 24.15
CA GLN A 153 11.43 -5.26 23.10
C GLN A 153 10.00 -5.78 22.94
N ILE A 154 9.68 -6.31 21.76
CA ILE A 154 8.43 -7.04 21.50
C ILE A 154 8.78 -8.40 20.92
N LEU A 155 8.22 -9.46 21.49
CA LEU A 155 8.36 -10.82 20.94
C LEU A 155 7.32 -11.04 19.85
N SER A 156 7.77 -11.28 18.62
CA SER A 156 6.88 -11.41 17.46
C SER A 156 7.30 -12.56 16.55
N TYR A 157 6.34 -13.13 15.81
CA TYR A 157 6.58 -14.17 14.82
C TYR A 157 6.54 -13.62 13.39
N TRP A 158 7.69 -13.62 12.70
CA TRP A 158 7.78 -13.28 11.28
C TRP A 158 8.76 -14.21 10.58
N GLY A 159 8.28 -15.41 10.24
CA GLY A 159 9.05 -16.53 9.68
C GLY A 159 9.87 -17.32 10.71
N TYR A 160 10.08 -16.74 11.89
CA TYR A 160 10.62 -17.34 13.11
C TYR A 160 10.34 -16.38 14.27
N GLU A 161 10.45 -16.88 15.50
CA GLU A 161 10.31 -16.06 16.71
C GLU A 161 11.50 -15.13 16.89
N PHE A 162 11.24 -13.84 17.08
CA PHE A 162 12.29 -12.84 17.27
C PHE A 162 11.86 -11.76 18.26
N ASN A 163 12.78 -11.38 19.14
CA ASN A 163 12.62 -10.23 20.03
C ASN A 163 13.10 -8.96 19.32
N TYR A 164 12.17 -8.10 18.91
CA TYR A 164 12.47 -6.83 18.26
C TYR A 164 12.89 -5.78 19.29
N PRO A 165 14.17 -5.36 19.36
CA PRO A 165 14.55 -4.23 20.18
C PRO A 165 13.81 -2.98 19.70
N SER A 166 13.24 -2.22 20.62
CA SER A 166 12.35 -1.10 20.34
C SER A 166 12.84 0.18 20.98
N TYR A 167 12.64 1.29 20.27
CA TYR A 167 12.93 2.64 20.76
C TYR A 167 11.60 3.34 21.02
N TYR A 168 11.17 3.30 22.29
CA TYR A 168 9.88 3.79 22.78
C TYR A 168 8.66 3.20 22.04
N GLY A 169 8.81 2.06 21.37
CA GLY A 169 7.79 1.50 20.47
C GLY A 169 7.60 2.27 19.15
N LEU A 170 8.45 3.24 18.84
CA LEU A 170 8.32 4.10 17.66
C LEU A 170 9.27 3.73 16.51
N TYR A 171 10.22 2.82 16.78
CA TYR A 171 11.16 2.27 15.82
C TYR A 171 11.70 0.94 16.35
N PHE A 172 11.98 -0.02 15.46
CA PHE A 172 12.53 -1.32 15.80
C PHE A 172 13.82 -1.64 15.05
N GLU A 173 14.64 -2.50 15.65
CA GLU A 173 15.83 -3.07 15.03
C GLU A 173 15.62 -4.56 14.74
N ARG A 174 16.18 -5.05 13.64
CA ARG A 174 16.20 -6.50 13.38
C ARG A 174 17.32 -6.89 12.45
N GLN A 175 17.35 -6.28 11.28
CA GLN A 175 18.11 -6.80 10.15
C GLN A 175 19.31 -5.91 9.82
N MET A 176 20.50 -6.45 10.07
CA MET A 176 21.73 -5.89 9.54
C MET A 176 21.86 -6.21 8.06
N ASP A 177 22.40 -5.27 7.29
CA ASP A 177 22.67 -5.43 5.88
C ASP A 177 23.98 -4.68 5.53
N ASN A 178 24.69 -5.20 4.53
CA ASN A 178 25.85 -4.55 3.95
C ASN A 178 25.47 -4.19 2.51
N PHE A 179 24.82 -3.04 2.36
CA PHE A 179 24.28 -2.60 1.09
C PHE A 179 24.90 -1.27 0.66
N LEU A 180 25.68 -1.32 -0.42
CA LEU A 180 26.49 -0.20 -0.92
C LEU A 180 27.39 0.39 0.20
N TRP A 181 27.13 1.63 0.62
CA TRP A 181 27.87 2.36 1.66
C TRP A 181 27.23 2.26 3.06
N ILE A 182 26.09 1.59 3.20
CA ILE A 182 25.43 1.38 4.49
C ILE A 182 25.89 0.03 5.03
N HIS A 183 26.70 0.07 6.09
CA HIS A 183 27.15 -1.08 6.87
C HIS A 183 26.51 -1.02 8.24
N GLY A 184 25.41 -1.76 8.45
CA GLY A 184 24.72 -1.75 9.73
C GLY A 184 23.25 -2.15 9.62
N TYR A 185 22.45 -1.74 10.58
CA TYR A 185 21.01 -2.00 10.54
C TYR A 185 20.34 -1.25 9.40
N ARG A 186 19.51 -1.94 8.62
CA ARG A 186 18.62 -1.27 7.66
C ARG A 186 17.49 -0.55 8.41
N ASN A 187 16.99 0.54 7.83
CA ASN A 187 15.85 1.23 8.41
C ASN A 187 14.55 0.43 8.16
N ILE A 188 13.98 -0.19 9.20
CA ILE A 188 12.70 -0.91 9.12
C ILE A 188 11.52 -0.12 9.70
N GLY A 189 11.77 1.07 10.26
CA GLY A 189 10.72 1.88 10.88
C GLY A 189 10.00 1.11 11.99
N ILE A 190 8.66 1.07 11.89
CA ILE A 190 7.80 0.27 12.79
C ILE A 190 7.43 -1.11 12.20
N PHE A 191 8.07 -1.54 11.12
CA PHE A 191 7.71 -2.75 10.37
C PHE A 191 8.63 -3.93 10.69
N CYS A 192 8.18 -5.15 10.37
CA CYS A 192 8.96 -6.37 10.63
C CYS A 192 10.25 -6.48 9.79
N GLU A 193 10.31 -5.81 8.64
CA GLU A 193 11.45 -5.82 7.73
C GLU A 193 11.42 -4.66 6.72
N GLY A 194 12.57 -4.40 6.08
CA GLY A 194 12.73 -3.34 5.08
C GLY A 194 11.72 -3.39 3.92
N PRO A 195 11.46 -4.56 3.31
CA PRO A 195 10.43 -4.70 2.27
C PRO A 195 9.04 -4.21 2.69
N MET A 196 8.60 -4.53 3.91
CA MET A 196 7.28 -4.11 4.43
C MET A 196 7.20 -2.61 4.62
N PHE A 197 8.27 -1.97 5.11
CA PHE A 197 8.30 -0.52 5.18
C PHE A 197 8.33 0.12 3.79
N SER A 198 9.11 -0.48 2.86
CA SER A 198 9.24 0.01 1.49
C SER A 198 7.93 0.02 0.72
N LEU A 199 7.08 -1.01 0.91
CA LEU A 199 5.73 -1.09 0.32
C LEU A 199 4.90 0.17 0.64
N ILE A 200 4.83 0.53 1.92
CA ILE A 200 4.00 1.65 2.36
C ILE A 200 4.61 3.00 1.97
N LEU A 201 5.94 3.10 1.92
CA LEU A 201 6.66 4.27 1.41
C LEU A 201 6.42 4.46 -0.09
N VAL A 202 6.41 3.40 -0.89
CA VAL A 202 6.12 3.44 -2.34
C VAL A 202 4.67 3.90 -2.58
N ILE A 203 3.70 3.37 -1.85
CA ILE A 203 2.29 3.83 -1.93
C ILE A 203 2.17 5.32 -1.55
N SER A 204 2.88 5.74 -0.51
CA SER A 204 2.92 7.13 -0.04
C SER A 204 3.57 8.07 -1.05
N LEU A 205 4.68 7.64 -1.67
CA LEU A 205 5.37 8.38 -2.72
C LEU A 205 4.51 8.52 -3.97
N PHE A 206 3.90 7.43 -4.44
CA PHE A 206 2.94 7.50 -5.54
C PHE A 206 1.86 8.57 -5.26
N THR A 207 1.32 8.55 -4.04
CA THR A 207 0.26 9.46 -3.63
C THR A 207 0.70 10.93 -3.65
N GLU A 208 1.87 11.29 -3.11
CA GLU A 208 2.38 12.66 -3.19
C GLU A 208 2.78 13.08 -4.61
N ILE A 209 3.36 12.16 -5.38
CA ILE A 209 3.89 12.42 -6.71
C ILE A 209 2.79 12.63 -7.75
N PHE A 210 1.73 11.83 -7.70
CA PHE A 210 0.69 11.79 -8.75
C PHE A 210 -0.67 12.35 -8.32
N LEU A 211 -1.04 12.25 -7.03
CA LEU A 211 -2.40 12.61 -6.58
C LEU A 211 -2.44 13.98 -5.89
N PHE A 212 -1.40 14.34 -5.14
CA PHE A 212 -1.36 15.59 -4.35
C PHE A 212 -0.30 16.59 -4.81
N GLN A 213 0.14 16.48 -6.06
CA GLN A 213 0.99 17.50 -6.66
C GLN A 213 0.24 18.84 -6.67
N GLU A 214 0.76 19.83 -5.95
CA GLU A 214 0.29 21.20 -6.08
C GLU A 214 0.87 21.77 -7.38
N ASP A 215 -0.01 22.11 -8.33
CA ASP A 215 0.40 22.76 -9.58
C ASP A 215 1.05 24.11 -9.30
N SER A 216 2.33 24.23 -9.67
CA SER A 216 3.10 25.48 -9.67
C SER A 216 2.46 26.60 -10.51
N THR A 217 1.50 26.26 -11.37
CA THR A 217 0.86 27.16 -12.33
C THR A 217 -0.33 27.94 -11.77
N LYS A 218 -0.84 27.62 -10.57
CA LYS A 218 -1.86 28.45 -9.89
C LYS A 218 -1.24 29.45 -8.93
N LYS A 219 -0.34 30.29 -9.46
CA LYS A 219 -0.12 31.64 -8.92
C LYS A 219 -1.37 32.48 -9.26
N LEU A 220 -2.50 32.23 -8.58
CA LEU A 220 -3.62 33.17 -8.65
C LEU A 220 -3.23 34.37 -7.79
N LEU A 221 -2.80 35.45 -8.46
CA LEU A 221 -2.84 36.79 -7.89
C LEU A 221 -4.31 37.15 -7.72
N ASN A 222 -4.88 36.82 -6.56
CA ASN A 222 -6.20 37.36 -6.22
C ASN A 222 -5.97 38.79 -5.71
N ILE A 223 -6.40 39.76 -6.51
CA ILE A 223 -6.56 41.14 -6.05
C ILE A 223 -7.94 41.21 -5.41
N VAL A 224 -7.98 41.35 -4.08
CA VAL A 224 -9.20 41.65 -3.33
C VAL A 224 -8.99 43.01 -2.67
N ASN A 225 -9.83 43.99 -2.99
CA ASN A 225 -9.75 45.36 -2.45
C ASN A 225 -8.37 46.03 -2.65
N GLY A 226 -7.76 45.90 -3.83
CA GLY A 226 -6.45 46.50 -4.13
C GLY A 226 -5.25 45.87 -3.41
N LYS A 227 -5.44 44.80 -2.64
CA LYS A 227 -4.36 44.03 -2.00
C LYS A 227 -4.09 42.75 -2.77
N ILE A 228 -2.81 42.53 -3.08
CA ILE A 228 -2.30 41.30 -3.68
C ILE A 228 -2.19 40.24 -2.57
N TYR A 229 -2.95 39.15 -2.68
CA TYR A 229 -2.80 37.99 -1.80
C TYR A 229 -1.95 36.92 -2.48
N LEU A 230 -0.79 36.61 -1.90
CA LEU A 230 0.08 35.50 -2.31
C LEU A 230 -0.45 34.19 -1.72
N ASN A 231 -1.08 33.34 -2.55
CA ASN A 231 -1.41 31.98 -2.14
C ASN A 231 -0.34 30.96 -2.58
N ASN A 232 0.26 30.33 -1.55
CA ASN A 232 0.83 28.97 -1.43
C ASN A 232 2.14 28.55 -2.12
N VAL A 233 3.21 29.36 -2.05
CA VAL A 233 4.60 28.82 -2.15
C VAL A 233 4.88 27.82 -1.00
N LYS A 234 4.28 28.05 0.18
CA LYS A 234 4.44 27.19 1.37
C LYS A 234 3.89 25.76 1.17
N GLY A 235 2.82 25.59 0.40
CA GLY A 235 2.23 24.27 0.13
C GLY A 235 3.11 23.41 -0.77
N ILE A 236 3.63 24.01 -1.85
CA ILE A 236 4.57 23.35 -2.77
C ILE A 236 5.85 22.93 -2.05
N LEU A 237 6.43 23.82 -1.24
CA LEU A 237 7.62 23.51 -0.45
C LEU A 237 7.35 22.36 0.54
N ARG A 238 6.21 22.38 1.21
CA ARG A 238 5.79 21.32 2.13
C ARG A 238 5.68 19.96 1.42
N ASN A 239 5.08 19.90 0.23
CA ASN A 239 5.00 18.66 -0.53
C ASN A 239 6.41 18.17 -0.94
N ARG A 240 7.28 19.07 -1.45
CA ARG A 240 8.66 18.68 -1.80
C ARG A 240 9.45 18.13 -0.62
N ILE A 241 9.38 18.77 0.54
CA ILE A 241 10.02 18.29 1.77
C ILE A 241 9.48 16.89 2.13
N LYS A 242 8.16 16.69 2.04
CA LYS A 242 7.52 15.41 2.32
C LYS A 242 8.01 14.31 1.38
N ILE A 243 8.06 14.58 0.07
CA ILE A 243 8.63 13.65 -0.92
C ILE A 243 10.10 13.33 -0.58
N SER A 244 10.92 14.34 -0.26
CA SER A 244 12.33 14.13 0.11
C SER A 244 12.47 13.24 1.34
N ILE A 245 11.69 13.47 2.40
CA ILE A 245 11.67 12.62 3.59
C ILE A 245 11.35 11.18 3.20
N LEU A 246 10.28 10.96 2.42
CA LEU A 246 9.85 9.63 2.00
C LEU A 246 10.91 8.93 1.13
N VAL A 247 11.55 9.65 0.20
CA VAL A 247 12.63 9.10 -0.65
C VAL A 247 13.85 8.72 0.17
N ILE A 248 14.33 9.61 1.05
CA ILE A 248 15.48 9.32 1.91
C ILE A 248 15.18 8.11 2.79
N THR A 249 14.00 8.06 3.39
CA THR A 249 13.56 6.92 4.21
C THR A 249 13.54 5.64 3.39
N LEU A 250 12.97 5.65 2.19
CA LEU A 250 12.95 4.50 1.29
C LEU A 250 14.36 3.99 0.96
N VAL A 251 15.30 4.90 0.66
CA VAL A 251 16.70 4.53 0.40
C VAL A 251 17.35 3.90 1.64
N THR A 252 17.10 4.44 2.84
CA THR A 252 17.64 3.88 4.10
C THR A 252 17.06 2.51 4.46
N THR A 253 15.94 2.08 3.85
CA THR A 253 15.42 0.72 4.04
C THR A 253 16.28 -0.36 3.38
N THR A 254 17.20 0.03 2.50
CA THR A 254 18.03 -0.85 1.65
C THR A 254 17.22 -1.90 0.86
N SER A 255 15.91 -1.67 0.68
CA SER A 255 15.02 -2.57 -0.06
C SER A 255 15.25 -2.41 -1.56
N THR A 256 15.84 -3.44 -2.19
CA THR A 256 16.07 -3.45 -3.65
C THR A 256 14.77 -3.30 -4.42
N THR A 257 13.68 -3.95 -3.99
CA THR A 257 12.35 -3.80 -4.59
C THR A 257 11.87 -2.36 -4.47
N GLY A 258 12.01 -1.75 -3.30
CA GLY A 258 11.64 -0.34 -3.07
C GLY A 258 12.40 0.62 -3.97
N MET A 259 13.72 0.42 -4.14
CA MET A 259 14.55 1.23 -5.02
C MET A 259 14.15 1.08 -6.50
N VAL A 260 13.89 -0.14 -6.96
CA VAL A 260 13.41 -0.41 -8.32
C VAL A 260 12.06 0.27 -8.56
N LEU A 261 11.13 0.17 -7.60
CA LEU A 261 9.83 0.83 -7.68
C LEU A 261 9.91 2.35 -7.63
N LEU A 262 10.86 2.93 -6.89
CA LEU A 262 11.14 4.37 -6.94
C LEU A 262 11.58 4.81 -8.33
N VAL A 263 12.55 4.11 -8.93
CA VAL A 263 13.01 4.42 -10.29
C VAL A 263 11.86 4.28 -11.29
N LEU A 264 11.07 3.22 -11.18
CA LEU A 264 9.88 3.01 -12.02
C LEU A 264 8.84 4.12 -11.85
N LEU A 265 8.54 4.55 -10.62
CA LEU A 265 7.62 5.66 -10.35
C LEU A 265 8.07 6.95 -11.03
N LEU A 266 9.37 7.27 -10.96
CA LEU A 266 9.94 8.46 -11.60
C LEU A 266 9.89 8.35 -13.13
N LEU A 267 10.20 7.18 -13.69
CA LEU A 267 10.08 6.88 -15.12
C LEU A 267 8.63 7.01 -15.62
N LEU A 268 7.67 6.47 -14.88
CA LEU A 268 6.25 6.55 -15.23
C LEU A 268 5.71 7.98 -15.11
N LYS A 269 6.14 8.73 -14.08
CA LYS A 269 5.81 10.16 -13.96
C LYS A 269 6.29 10.92 -15.19
N TYR A 270 7.56 10.68 -15.55
CA TYR A 270 8.16 11.27 -16.71
C TYR A 270 7.42 10.89 -18.00
N ALA A 271 7.09 9.62 -18.18
CA ALA A 271 6.38 9.11 -19.35
C ALA A 271 4.99 9.77 -19.54
N ILE A 272 4.24 9.98 -18.45
CA ILE A 272 2.87 10.52 -18.51
C ILE A 272 2.84 12.02 -18.75
N ASN A 273 3.80 12.77 -18.21
CA ASN A 273 3.87 14.23 -18.37
C ASN A 273 4.11 14.62 -19.82
N SER A 274 3.09 15.13 -20.52
CA SER A 274 3.21 15.48 -21.93
C SER A 274 3.56 16.97 -22.08
N PRO A 275 4.75 17.33 -22.60
CA PRO A 275 5.10 18.73 -22.80
C PRO A 275 4.22 19.36 -23.88
N LYS A 276 3.80 20.61 -23.66
CA LYS A 276 2.93 21.36 -24.61
C LYS A 276 3.61 21.69 -25.94
N GLU A 277 4.94 21.83 -25.93
CA GLU A 277 5.72 22.26 -27.11
C GLU A 277 6.46 21.08 -27.75
N LYS A 278 6.48 21.02 -29.08
CA LYS A 278 7.07 19.90 -29.85
C LYS A 278 8.56 19.69 -29.59
N TYR A 279 9.37 20.75 -29.43
CA TYR A 279 10.80 20.58 -29.13
C TYR A 279 11.03 20.05 -27.70
N LYS A 280 10.17 20.42 -26.74
CA LYS A 280 10.17 19.84 -25.38
C LYS A 280 9.79 18.36 -25.42
N LEU A 281 9.00 17.92 -26.41
CA LEU A 281 8.72 16.50 -26.64
C LEU A 281 9.97 15.76 -27.14
N ILE A 282 10.72 16.33 -28.09
CA ILE A 282 11.99 15.75 -28.57
C ILE A 282 13.00 15.66 -27.43
N LEU A 283 13.21 16.76 -26.70
CA LEU A 283 14.05 16.78 -25.49
C LEU A 283 13.58 15.72 -24.50
N LYS A 284 12.27 15.56 -24.30
CA LYS A 284 11.72 14.51 -23.44
C LYS A 284 12.07 13.10 -23.92
N TRP A 285 12.03 12.82 -25.22
CA TRP A 285 12.43 11.50 -25.71
C TRP A 285 13.93 11.26 -25.52
N VAL A 286 14.76 12.27 -25.79
CA VAL A 286 16.22 12.20 -25.60
C VAL A 286 16.59 11.98 -24.13
N SER A 287 16.10 12.81 -23.21
CA SER A 287 16.37 12.60 -21.78
C SER A 287 15.67 11.35 -21.23
N GLY A 288 14.55 10.93 -21.82
CA GLY A 288 13.90 9.66 -21.49
C GLY A 288 14.79 8.47 -21.80
N LEU A 289 15.50 8.50 -22.92
CA LEU A 289 16.46 7.48 -23.31
C LEU A 289 17.63 7.41 -22.31
N PHE A 290 18.18 8.55 -21.89
CA PHE A 290 19.22 8.59 -20.85
C PHE A 290 18.72 8.06 -19.49
N ILE A 291 17.50 8.40 -19.08
CA ILE A 291 16.93 7.90 -17.81
C ILE A 291 16.69 6.38 -17.90
N ILE A 292 16.22 5.86 -19.04
CA ILE A 292 16.05 4.41 -19.25
C ILE A 292 17.40 3.71 -19.19
N VAL A 293 18.42 4.21 -19.91
CA VAL A 293 19.77 3.62 -19.90
C VAL A 293 20.38 3.66 -18.50
N GLY A 294 20.32 4.80 -17.82
CA GLY A 294 20.80 4.93 -16.43
C GLY A 294 20.02 4.00 -15.48
N GLY A 295 18.71 3.91 -15.64
CA GLY A 295 17.85 2.98 -14.90
C GLY A 295 18.24 1.52 -15.13
N LEU A 296 18.49 1.12 -16.37
CA LEU A 296 18.91 -0.25 -16.72
C LEU A 296 20.29 -0.58 -16.14
N ILE A 297 21.24 0.37 -16.15
CA ILE A 297 22.56 0.18 -15.53
C ILE A 297 22.42 -0.03 -14.01
N ILE A 298 21.63 0.84 -13.35
CA ILE A 298 21.36 0.72 -11.92
C ILE A 298 20.68 -0.63 -11.63
N MET A 299 19.66 -1.00 -12.41
CA MET A 299 18.96 -2.26 -12.26
C MET A 299 19.87 -3.46 -12.48
N ASN A 300 20.77 -3.43 -13.48
CA ASN A 300 21.72 -4.51 -13.73
C ASN A 300 22.64 -4.72 -12.52
N ASN A 301 23.21 -3.65 -11.99
CA ASN A 301 24.08 -3.71 -10.81
C ASN A 301 23.33 -4.23 -9.57
N LEU A 302 22.09 -3.78 -9.36
CA LEU A 302 21.24 -4.25 -8.27
C LEU A 302 20.87 -5.72 -8.41
N LEU A 303 20.53 -6.17 -9.62
CA LEU A 303 20.14 -7.55 -9.92
C LEU A 303 21.34 -8.49 -9.77
N GLU A 304 22.51 -8.12 -10.26
CA GLU A 304 23.74 -8.92 -10.13
C GLU A 304 24.14 -9.10 -8.67
N THR A 305 24.05 -8.03 -7.87
CA THR A 305 24.31 -8.10 -6.42
C THR A 305 23.28 -8.99 -5.71
N LYS A 306 22.02 -8.97 -6.15
CA LYS A 306 20.93 -9.77 -5.56
C LYS A 306 20.92 -11.22 -6.02
N SER A 307 21.22 -11.51 -7.29
CA SER A 307 21.09 -12.85 -7.89
C SER A 307 22.03 -13.85 -7.24
N ASN A 308 23.17 -13.37 -6.75
CA ASN A 308 24.16 -14.18 -6.03
C ASN A 308 23.83 -14.34 -4.53
N SER A 309 22.71 -13.77 -4.06
CA SER A 309 22.32 -13.86 -2.64
C SER A 309 21.38 -15.04 -2.37
N ASN A 310 21.51 -15.66 -1.19
CA ASN A 310 20.56 -16.67 -0.71
C ASN A 310 19.10 -16.15 -0.72
N SER A 311 18.91 -14.85 -0.50
CA SER A 311 17.59 -14.20 -0.51
C SER A 311 16.88 -14.27 -1.86
N TRP A 312 17.62 -14.32 -2.98
CA TRP A 312 17.05 -14.48 -4.31
C TRP A 312 16.62 -15.92 -4.58
N LEU A 313 17.49 -16.89 -4.29
CA LEU A 313 17.20 -18.31 -4.49
C LEU A 313 15.99 -18.77 -3.66
N ILE A 314 15.87 -18.27 -2.42
CA ILE A 314 14.69 -18.47 -1.56
C ILE A 314 13.43 -17.94 -2.26
N ARG A 315 13.42 -16.72 -2.82
CA ARG A 315 12.24 -16.20 -3.52
C ARG A 315 11.83 -17.04 -4.73
N MET A 316 12.79 -17.46 -5.55
CA MET A 316 12.49 -18.32 -6.71
C MET A 316 11.93 -19.68 -6.28
N SER A 317 12.48 -20.24 -5.20
CA SER A 317 11.94 -21.45 -4.57
C SER A 317 10.53 -21.24 -4.01
N ASP A 318 10.20 -20.08 -3.45
CA ASP A 318 8.86 -19.75 -2.95
C ASP A 318 7.81 -19.78 -4.06
N TYR A 319 8.12 -19.24 -5.24
CA TYR A 319 7.20 -19.29 -6.37
C TYR A 319 6.87 -20.74 -6.77
N ASN A 320 7.88 -21.62 -6.81
CA ASN A 320 7.67 -23.04 -7.12
C ASN A 320 6.86 -23.76 -6.02
N ILE A 321 7.20 -23.52 -4.75
CA ILE A 321 6.48 -24.09 -3.61
C ILE A 321 5.03 -23.64 -3.60
N GLY A 322 4.78 -22.34 -3.79
CA GLY A 322 3.45 -21.75 -3.84
C GLY A 322 2.60 -22.33 -4.97
N PHE A 323 3.19 -22.50 -6.16
CA PHE A 323 2.52 -23.15 -7.28
C PHE A 323 2.15 -24.60 -6.97
N LYS A 324 3.09 -25.40 -6.43
CA LYS A 324 2.84 -26.80 -6.03
C LYS A 324 1.75 -26.91 -4.96
N ALA A 325 1.79 -26.06 -3.93
CA ALA A 325 0.78 -26.04 -2.89
C ALA A 325 -0.60 -25.70 -3.44
N TRP A 326 -0.69 -24.70 -4.34
CA TRP A 326 -1.96 -24.35 -5.00
C TRP A 326 -2.51 -25.51 -5.84
N MET A 327 -1.66 -26.22 -6.59
CA MET A 327 -2.09 -27.34 -7.41
C MET A 327 -2.69 -28.51 -6.62
N ASN A 328 -2.40 -28.63 -5.31
CA ASN A 328 -3.02 -29.62 -4.44
C ASN A 328 -4.51 -29.31 -4.16
N SER A 329 -4.91 -28.03 -4.16
CA SER A 329 -6.30 -27.60 -3.98
C SER A 329 -6.59 -26.35 -4.81
N PRO A 330 -6.82 -26.49 -6.13
CA PRO A 330 -6.86 -25.33 -7.03
C PRO A 330 -8.04 -24.38 -6.80
N LEU A 331 -9.20 -24.91 -6.40
CA LEU A 331 -10.44 -24.15 -6.31
C LEU A 331 -10.54 -23.35 -5.00
N PHE A 332 -10.43 -24.03 -3.86
CA PHE A 332 -10.60 -23.43 -2.53
C PHE A 332 -9.27 -23.18 -1.80
N GLY A 333 -8.15 -23.69 -2.30
CA GLY A 333 -6.88 -23.62 -1.58
C GLY A 333 -6.83 -24.55 -0.37
N ASN A 334 -5.73 -24.48 0.37
CA ASN A 334 -5.42 -25.38 1.48
C ASN A 334 -5.85 -24.85 2.85
N GLY A 335 -6.56 -23.72 2.91
CA GLY A 335 -7.02 -23.13 4.17
C GLY A 335 -6.58 -21.67 4.30
N TYR A 336 -7.53 -20.80 4.61
CA TYR A 336 -7.26 -19.37 4.79
C TYR A 336 -6.30 -19.12 5.95
N GLY A 337 -5.15 -18.51 5.65
CA GLY A 337 -4.11 -18.20 6.64
C GLY A 337 -3.38 -19.45 7.17
N ASP A 338 -3.60 -20.62 6.57
CA ASP A 338 -2.89 -21.84 6.89
C ASP A 338 -1.56 -21.89 6.12
N TRP A 339 -0.48 -22.10 6.85
CA TRP A 339 0.87 -22.17 6.30
C TRP A 339 1.38 -23.61 6.15
N THR A 340 0.68 -24.61 6.69
CA THR A 340 1.13 -26.01 6.74
C THR A 340 1.45 -26.59 5.36
N SER A 341 0.56 -26.38 4.38
CA SER A 341 0.75 -26.84 3.00
C SER A 341 1.96 -26.21 2.29
N LEU A 342 2.31 -24.98 2.64
CA LEU A 342 3.49 -24.30 2.09
C LEU A 342 4.76 -24.76 2.81
N GLN A 343 4.71 -24.84 4.13
CA GLN A 343 5.85 -25.22 4.98
C GLN A 343 6.27 -26.68 4.77
N SER A 344 5.33 -27.61 4.56
CA SER A 344 5.63 -29.02 4.30
C SER A 344 6.40 -29.25 2.99
N LEU A 345 6.36 -28.29 2.07
CA LEU A 345 7.09 -28.30 0.81
C LEU A 345 8.43 -27.54 0.88
N MET A 346 8.73 -26.90 2.01
CA MET A 346 10.02 -26.25 2.25
C MET A 346 11.05 -27.29 2.66
N SER A 347 12.23 -27.26 2.04
CA SER A 347 13.34 -28.14 2.42
C SER A 347 14.11 -27.55 3.61
N GLU A 348 14.14 -28.29 4.72
CA GLU A 348 14.91 -27.91 5.92
C GLU A 348 16.42 -27.82 5.65
N ASN A 349 16.94 -28.62 4.71
CA ASN A 349 18.35 -28.56 4.30
C ASN A 349 18.73 -27.25 3.58
N PHE A 350 17.73 -26.50 3.11
CA PHE A 350 17.91 -25.29 2.31
C PHE A 350 17.53 -24.01 3.07
N ARG A 351 16.76 -24.10 4.17
CA ARG A 351 16.25 -22.93 4.90
C ARG A 351 16.13 -23.14 6.40
N THR A 352 16.49 -22.10 7.13
CA THR A 352 16.33 -21.98 8.59
C THR A 352 15.10 -21.18 9.01
N ASN A 353 14.33 -20.63 8.06
CA ASN A 353 13.12 -19.87 8.33
C ASN A 353 11.93 -20.42 7.53
N THR A 354 10.73 -20.24 8.07
CA THR A 354 9.46 -20.65 7.46
C THR A 354 8.76 -19.49 6.75
N GLY A 355 9.48 -18.40 6.50
CA GLY A 355 8.96 -17.21 5.84
C GLY A 355 8.67 -17.43 4.36
N PHE A 356 7.76 -16.63 3.82
CA PHE A 356 7.40 -16.62 2.40
C PHE A 356 7.53 -15.21 1.84
N SER A 357 7.59 -15.07 0.52
CA SER A 357 7.99 -13.80 -0.11
C SER A 357 6.93 -13.11 -0.95
N ASN A 358 5.90 -13.80 -1.45
CA ASN A 358 4.98 -13.24 -2.42
C ASN A 358 3.50 -13.42 -2.05
N ALA A 359 2.72 -12.35 -2.19
CA ALA A 359 1.29 -12.37 -1.90
C ALA A 359 0.49 -13.22 -2.90
N ILE A 360 0.83 -13.18 -4.20
CA ILE A 360 0.07 -13.86 -5.25
C ILE A 360 -0.08 -15.38 -4.99
N PHE A 361 1.01 -16.10 -4.71
CA PHE A 361 0.90 -17.53 -4.45
C PHE A 361 0.42 -17.83 -3.04
N THR A 362 0.57 -16.92 -2.07
CA THR A 362 -0.11 -17.13 -0.78
C THR A 362 -1.63 -17.07 -0.92
N VAL A 363 -2.17 -16.14 -1.72
CA VAL A 363 -3.61 -16.08 -2.01
C VAL A 363 -4.07 -17.35 -2.71
N LEU A 364 -3.36 -17.79 -3.74
CA LEU A 364 -3.71 -19.00 -4.49
C LEU A 364 -3.57 -20.27 -3.66
N SER A 365 -2.48 -20.43 -2.90
CA SER A 365 -2.26 -21.64 -2.11
C SER A 365 -3.24 -21.75 -0.95
N GLN A 366 -3.61 -20.64 -0.33
CA GLN A 366 -4.50 -20.63 0.84
C GLN A 366 -5.98 -20.59 0.48
N GLY A 367 -6.37 -19.77 -0.51
CA GLY A 367 -7.78 -19.58 -0.86
C GLY A 367 -8.17 -19.93 -2.30
N GLY A 368 -7.24 -20.49 -3.08
CA GLY A 368 -7.48 -20.96 -4.44
C GLY A 368 -7.96 -19.87 -5.39
N ILE A 369 -8.55 -20.31 -6.50
CA ILE A 369 -9.15 -19.41 -7.49
C ILE A 369 -10.30 -18.60 -6.87
N VAL A 370 -11.06 -19.17 -5.92
CA VAL A 370 -12.19 -18.46 -5.29
C VAL A 370 -11.74 -17.17 -4.60
N LEU A 371 -10.67 -17.23 -3.80
CA LEU A 371 -10.14 -16.03 -3.16
C LEU A 371 -9.38 -15.14 -4.14
N MET A 372 -8.65 -15.71 -5.11
CA MET A 372 -7.97 -14.94 -6.16
C MET A 372 -8.93 -14.09 -7.00
N LEU A 373 -10.15 -14.57 -7.26
CA LEU A 373 -11.17 -13.82 -7.98
C LEU A 373 -11.49 -12.47 -7.33
N VAL A 374 -11.38 -12.36 -6.00
CA VAL A 374 -11.54 -11.09 -5.29
C VAL A 374 -10.52 -10.05 -5.76
N TYR A 375 -9.27 -10.47 -5.98
CA TYR A 375 -8.20 -9.61 -6.48
C TYR A 375 -8.40 -9.28 -7.95
N VAL A 376 -8.72 -10.29 -8.76
CA VAL A 376 -8.94 -10.14 -10.20
C VAL A 376 -10.07 -9.16 -10.51
N ILE A 377 -11.19 -9.21 -9.78
CA ILE A 377 -12.31 -8.26 -9.96
C ILE A 377 -11.86 -6.82 -9.70
N SER A 378 -11.04 -6.59 -8.67
CA SER A 378 -10.49 -5.27 -8.38
C SER A 378 -9.58 -4.77 -9.51
N ILE A 379 -8.66 -5.62 -9.99
CA ILE A 379 -7.75 -5.33 -11.12
C ILE A 379 -8.56 -4.95 -12.37
N ILE A 380 -9.57 -5.73 -12.73
CA ILE A 380 -10.47 -5.41 -13.85
C ILE A 380 -11.13 -4.03 -13.66
N GLY A 381 -11.48 -3.66 -12.42
CA GLY A 381 -12.02 -2.35 -12.09
C GLY A 381 -11.07 -1.19 -12.38
N TYR A 382 -9.79 -1.32 -11.99
CA TYR A 382 -8.75 -0.36 -12.34
C TYR A 382 -8.59 -0.22 -13.85
N PHE A 383 -8.42 -1.34 -14.55
CA PHE A 383 -8.24 -1.35 -16.00
C PHE A 383 -9.43 -0.75 -16.74
N ARG A 384 -10.66 -1.06 -16.32
CA ARG A 384 -11.90 -0.46 -16.83
C ARG A 384 -11.92 1.05 -16.64
N CYS A 385 -11.48 1.56 -15.49
CA CYS A 385 -11.37 2.99 -15.23
C CYS A 385 -10.36 3.65 -16.19
N PHE A 386 -9.19 3.04 -16.37
CA PHE A 386 -8.21 3.50 -17.35
C PHE A 386 -8.79 3.54 -18.77
N LEU A 387 -9.42 2.45 -19.25
CA LEU A 387 -9.93 2.39 -20.62
C LEU A 387 -11.01 3.45 -20.89
N LYS A 388 -11.92 3.65 -19.93
CA LYS A 388 -13.07 4.55 -20.06
C LYS A 388 -12.70 6.02 -19.90
N TYR A 389 -11.83 6.37 -18.95
CA TYR A 389 -11.50 7.77 -18.64
C TYR A 389 -10.12 8.21 -19.12
N LYS A 390 -9.33 7.29 -19.70
CA LYS A 390 -7.93 7.49 -20.10
C LYS A 390 -7.07 8.05 -18.96
N ASN A 391 -7.43 7.73 -17.72
CA ASN A 391 -6.71 8.20 -16.54
C ASN A 391 -5.41 7.41 -16.37
N LYS A 392 -4.31 7.95 -16.90
CA LYS A 392 -2.99 7.33 -16.84
C LYS A 392 -2.46 7.16 -15.42
N VAL A 393 -2.89 7.99 -14.47
CA VAL A 393 -2.48 7.89 -13.06
C VAL A 393 -3.03 6.61 -12.43
N VAL A 394 -4.28 6.25 -12.75
CA VAL A 394 -4.90 4.99 -12.28
C VAL A 394 -4.16 3.78 -12.83
N LEU A 395 -3.74 3.83 -14.10
CA LEU A 395 -2.93 2.76 -14.70
C LEU A 395 -1.57 2.61 -14.01
N VAL A 396 -0.89 3.71 -13.67
CA VAL A 396 0.37 3.65 -12.90
C VAL A 396 0.14 3.02 -11.54
N PHE A 397 -0.94 3.42 -10.86
CA PHE A 397 -1.27 2.84 -9.56
C PHE A 397 -1.47 1.32 -9.67
N GLU A 398 -2.20 0.87 -10.68
CA GLU A 398 -2.43 -0.55 -10.96
C GLU A 398 -1.13 -1.30 -11.25
N ILE A 399 -0.22 -0.75 -12.07
CA ILE A 399 1.08 -1.36 -12.35
C ILE A 399 1.91 -1.53 -11.07
N ILE A 400 1.98 -0.48 -10.24
CA ILE A 400 2.72 -0.54 -8.97
C ILE A 400 2.10 -1.55 -8.01
N PHE A 401 0.76 -1.55 -7.91
CA PHE A 401 0.02 -2.51 -7.11
C PHE A 401 0.28 -3.96 -7.56
N LEU A 402 0.24 -4.24 -8.86
CA LEU A 402 0.48 -5.58 -9.40
C LEU A 402 1.90 -6.07 -9.13
N ILE A 403 2.90 -5.20 -9.28
CA ILE A 403 4.29 -5.56 -8.97
C ILE A 403 4.40 -5.91 -7.48
N GLU A 404 3.92 -5.04 -6.59
CA GLU A 404 3.94 -5.28 -5.15
C GLU A 404 3.19 -6.56 -4.76
N PHE A 405 2.03 -6.82 -5.36
CA PHE A 405 1.25 -8.05 -5.11
C PHE A 405 2.01 -9.32 -5.53
N VAL A 406 2.87 -9.23 -6.54
CA VAL A 406 3.69 -10.35 -6.99
C VAL A 406 4.94 -10.53 -6.12
N VAL A 407 5.52 -9.47 -5.54
CA VAL A 407 6.86 -9.53 -4.93
C VAL A 407 6.90 -9.35 -3.41
N THR A 408 5.80 -8.90 -2.80
CA THR A 408 5.73 -8.53 -1.39
C THR A 408 4.58 -9.25 -0.69
N LEU A 409 4.82 -9.72 0.54
CA LEU A 409 3.85 -10.50 1.32
C LEU A 409 2.92 -9.60 2.17
N PHE A 410 1.80 -9.13 1.59
CA PHE A 410 0.81 -8.28 2.31
C PHE A 410 -0.67 -8.58 1.98
N GLN A 411 -0.95 -9.76 1.42
CA GLN A 411 -2.23 -10.19 0.84
C GLN A 411 -3.45 -9.99 1.75
N TYR A 412 -3.34 -10.14 3.07
CA TYR A 412 -4.51 -10.02 3.96
C TYR A 412 -4.40 -8.83 4.90
N THR A 413 -3.68 -7.78 4.53
CA THR A 413 -3.62 -6.56 5.35
C THR A 413 -4.83 -5.66 5.05
N PHE A 414 -5.21 -4.77 5.98
CA PHE A 414 -6.21 -3.74 5.65
C PHE A 414 -5.73 -2.77 4.57
N ILE A 415 -4.41 -2.60 4.39
CA ILE A 415 -3.84 -1.88 3.25
C ILE A 415 -4.26 -2.59 1.95
N MET A 416 -4.12 -3.91 1.86
CA MET A 416 -4.62 -4.66 0.70
C MET A 416 -6.12 -4.43 0.50
N MET A 417 -6.93 -4.47 1.56
CA MET A 417 -8.38 -4.23 1.44
C MET A 417 -8.69 -2.83 0.90
N ILE A 418 -7.91 -1.81 1.27
CA ILE A 418 -8.03 -0.46 0.69
C ILE A 418 -7.70 -0.46 -0.81
N LEU A 419 -6.58 -1.11 -1.21
CA LEU A 419 -6.20 -1.21 -2.62
C LEU A 419 -7.26 -1.96 -3.43
N LEU A 420 -7.82 -3.03 -2.88
CA LEU A 420 -8.89 -3.79 -3.53
C LEU A 420 -10.17 -2.94 -3.65
N ALA A 421 -10.57 -2.27 -2.56
CA ALA A 421 -11.78 -1.46 -2.52
C ALA A 421 -11.81 -0.37 -3.59
N TYR A 422 -10.67 0.28 -3.89
CA TYR A 422 -10.58 1.25 -4.98
C TYR A 422 -10.96 0.65 -6.35
N GLY A 423 -10.42 -0.53 -6.69
CA GLY A 423 -10.78 -1.22 -7.94
C GLY A 423 -12.25 -1.64 -7.95
N TYR A 424 -12.77 -2.15 -6.83
CA TYR A 424 -14.20 -2.45 -6.69
C TYR A 424 -15.09 -1.22 -6.84
N THR A 425 -14.67 -0.05 -6.34
CA THR A 425 -15.40 1.21 -6.53
C THR A 425 -15.46 1.58 -8.00
N TYR A 426 -14.39 1.37 -8.77
CA TYR A 426 -14.40 1.60 -10.22
C TYR A 426 -15.27 0.60 -11.00
N MET A 427 -15.50 -0.60 -10.46
CA MET A 427 -16.51 -1.52 -10.98
C MET A 427 -17.95 -1.08 -10.63
N ALA A 428 -18.19 -0.73 -9.36
CA ALA A 428 -19.52 -0.41 -8.84
C ALA A 428 -20.04 0.95 -9.33
N CYS A 429 -19.19 1.95 -9.31
CA CYS A 429 -19.54 3.28 -9.75
C CYS A 429 -19.30 3.35 -11.25
N ASN A 430 -20.38 3.26 -12.04
CA ASN A 430 -20.39 3.97 -13.31
C ASN A 430 -20.06 5.42 -12.95
N LEU A 431 -18.86 5.92 -13.27
CA LEU A 431 -18.59 7.33 -13.06
C LEU A 431 -19.55 8.07 -13.98
N GLU A 432 -20.65 8.52 -13.39
CA GLU A 432 -21.62 9.36 -14.06
C GLU A 432 -20.89 10.62 -14.51
N GLU A 433 -21.24 11.03 -15.71
CA GLU A 433 -20.84 12.25 -16.38
C GLU A 433 -21.27 13.48 -15.56
N ARG A 434 -20.50 13.81 -14.52
CA ARG A 434 -20.51 15.15 -13.91
C ARG A 434 -19.08 15.53 -13.55
N ASN A 435 -18.37 15.94 -14.60
CA ASN A 435 -17.25 16.90 -14.66
C ASN A 435 -16.17 16.46 -15.67
N ASN A 436 -16.57 16.37 -16.94
CA ASN A 436 -15.66 16.33 -18.08
C ASN A 436 -14.72 17.56 -18.15
N GLU A 437 -14.95 18.61 -17.36
CA GLU A 437 -14.06 19.79 -17.32
C GLU A 437 -12.88 19.67 -16.34
N LYS A 438 -13.03 19.05 -15.17
CA LYS A 438 -11.91 18.99 -14.19
C LYS A 438 -10.96 17.81 -14.45
N MET A 439 -11.47 16.68 -14.95
CA MET A 439 -10.64 15.52 -15.29
C MET A 439 -9.87 15.70 -16.61
N ARG A 440 -10.39 16.53 -17.55
CA ARG A 440 -9.63 16.95 -18.74
C ARG A 440 -8.45 17.86 -18.39
N ASN A 441 -8.53 18.59 -17.28
CA ASN A 441 -7.51 19.56 -16.88
C ASN A 441 -6.37 18.96 -16.04
N LEU A 442 -6.34 17.63 -15.85
CA LEU A 442 -5.22 16.87 -15.26
C LEU A 442 -4.41 16.10 -16.33
N VAL A 443 -4.67 16.37 -17.61
CA VAL A 443 -3.85 15.99 -18.77
C VAL A 443 -3.28 17.26 -19.37
#